data_AF-A0A8H8MFY7-F1
#
_entry.id   AF-A0A8H8MFY7-F1
#
_cell.length_a   1.000
_cell.length_b   1.000
_cell.length_c   1.000
_cell.angle_alpha   90.00
_cell.angle_beta   90.00
_cell.angle_gamma   90.00
#
_symmetry.space_group_name_H-M   'P 1'
#
loop_
_entity.id
_entity.type
_entity.pdbx_description
1 polymer ?
#
loop_
_entity_poly.entity_id
_entity_poly.type
_entity_poly.pdbx_seq_one_letter_code
_entity_poly.pdbx_strand_id
1 'polypeptide(L)'
;MPGPVGRFFPYIFHHTDPDEARIEFNYIKFLSGKYSSTGKSISLAETRNVDAPMRIIVKFVQTHCGQPHNLLSKAQLVPPLLYDSTRHPKDWSGPEHYMIVMGLIHGVNLSNFEACPPPARVLEDVDKALELLHSHNLVFRDLRNPNVMVEMDPEGNVTGAKHESEYKVGRRGWAGAIDDEVSRSCNAGEAEPDNSSEDKVALDLGLDSR
;
A
#
# COMPACT_ATOMS: atom_id res chain seq x y z
N MET A 1 -18.68 28.16 -24.79
CA MET A 1 -18.88 27.99 -23.33
C MET A 1 -18.21 26.69 -22.91
N PRO A 2 -17.14 26.71 -22.09
CA PRO A 2 -16.62 25.46 -21.54
C PRO A 2 -17.59 24.98 -20.45
N GLY A 3 -18.18 23.81 -20.63
CA GLY A 3 -19.03 23.19 -19.61
C GLY A 3 -18.18 22.69 -18.43
N PRO A 4 -18.72 22.63 -17.21
CA PRO A 4 -18.03 21.98 -16.11
C PRO A 4 -18.08 20.46 -16.32
N VAL A 5 -16.98 19.87 -16.81
CA VAL A 5 -16.71 18.44 -16.66
C VAL A 5 -16.29 18.18 -15.22
N GLY A 6 -17.29 18.15 -14.33
CA GLY A 6 -17.12 17.55 -13.01
C GLY A 6 -16.87 16.07 -13.19
N ARG A 7 -15.60 15.64 -13.12
CA ARG A 7 -15.24 14.23 -13.13
C ARG A 7 -15.87 13.58 -11.90
N PHE A 8 -16.82 12.66 -12.13
CA PHE A 8 -17.40 11.83 -11.08
C PHE A 8 -16.27 11.06 -10.39
N PHE A 9 -15.97 11.42 -9.15
CA PHE A 9 -15.08 10.63 -8.31
C PHE A 9 -15.76 9.28 -8.01
N PRO A 10 -15.06 8.13 -7.99
CA PRO A 10 -15.71 6.83 -7.83
C PRO A 10 -16.54 6.77 -6.54
N TYR A 11 -17.85 6.59 -6.68
CA TYR A 11 -18.78 6.36 -5.57
C TYR A 11 -18.93 4.85 -5.34
N ILE A 12 -17.87 4.21 -4.87
CA ILE A 12 -17.85 2.78 -4.54
C ILE A 12 -18.17 2.61 -3.07
N PHE A 13 -19.04 1.66 -2.75
CA PHE A 13 -19.56 1.42 -1.39
C PHE A 13 -19.42 -0.05 -0.97
N HIS A 14 -18.54 -0.79 -1.62
CA HIS A 14 -18.28 -2.19 -1.29
C HIS A 14 -16.89 -2.60 -1.71
N HIS A 15 -16.37 -3.66 -1.10
CA HIS A 15 -15.23 -4.43 -1.58
C HIS A 15 -15.52 -5.93 -1.41
N THR A 16 -14.66 -6.78 -1.94
CA THR A 16 -14.66 -8.23 -1.68
C THR A 16 -13.69 -8.54 -0.55
N ASP A 17 -14.02 -9.51 0.29
CA ASP A 17 -13.10 -10.04 1.29
C ASP A 17 -12.27 -11.20 0.71
N PRO A 18 -11.33 -11.80 1.48
CA PRO A 18 -10.55 -12.94 1.01
C PRO A 18 -11.36 -14.18 0.62
N ASP A 19 -12.59 -14.32 1.12
CA ASP A 19 -13.52 -15.42 0.82
C ASP A 19 -14.47 -15.06 -0.35
N GLU A 20 -14.16 -13.97 -1.07
CA GLU A 20 -14.95 -13.39 -2.16
C GLU A 20 -16.36 -12.91 -1.74
N ALA A 21 -16.62 -12.78 -0.44
CA ALA A 21 -17.86 -12.22 0.05
C ALA A 21 -17.87 -10.70 -0.12
N ARG A 22 -19.03 -10.18 -0.54
CA ARG A 22 -19.23 -8.73 -0.75
C ARG A 22 -19.43 -8.05 0.60
N ILE A 23 -18.49 -7.22 1.01
CA ILE A 23 -18.59 -6.34 2.18
C ILE A 23 -19.00 -4.95 1.72
N GLU A 24 -20.14 -4.47 2.21
CA GLU A 24 -20.61 -3.12 1.93
C GLU A 24 -20.09 -2.14 2.98
N PHE A 25 -20.05 -0.85 2.68
CA PHE A 25 -19.66 0.19 3.65
C PHE A 25 -20.25 1.56 3.28
N ASN A 26 -20.26 2.48 4.25
CA ASN A 26 -20.61 3.88 3.98
C ASN A 26 -19.53 4.80 4.46
N TYR A 27 -19.29 5.84 3.67
CA TYR A 27 -18.44 6.94 4.05
C TYR A 27 -19.06 7.72 5.21
N ILE A 28 -18.28 7.86 6.28
CA ILE A 28 -18.59 8.71 7.43
C ILE A 28 -18.01 10.10 7.21
N LYS A 29 -16.75 10.18 6.81
CA LYS A 29 -16.01 11.44 6.69
C LYS A 29 -14.87 11.34 5.68
N PHE A 30 -14.70 12.37 4.86
CA PHE A 30 -13.51 12.56 4.04
C PHE A 30 -12.37 13.12 4.90
N LEU A 31 -11.22 12.43 4.91
CA LEU A 31 -10.03 12.80 5.67
C LEU A 31 -9.06 13.63 4.84
N SER A 32 -9.05 13.48 3.51
CA SER A 32 -8.30 14.39 2.62
C SER A 32 -8.94 15.79 2.65
N GLY A 33 -8.13 16.81 2.93
CA GLY A 33 -8.59 18.21 2.90
C GLY A 33 -9.05 18.64 1.49
N LYS A 34 -9.83 19.74 1.42
CA LYS A 34 -10.39 20.33 0.18
C LYS A 34 -9.37 20.62 -0.94
N TYR A 35 -8.08 20.53 -0.66
CA TYR A 35 -6.97 20.81 -1.57
C TYR A 35 -5.89 19.71 -1.54
N SER A 36 -6.28 18.44 -1.60
CA SER A 36 -5.34 17.37 -1.96
C SER A 36 -4.87 17.58 -3.40
N SER A 37 -3.79 18.34 -3.58
CA SER A 37 -3.12 18.55 -4.88
C SER A 37 -2.56 17.27 -5.50
N THR A 38 -2.73 16.13 -4.83
CA THR A 38 -2.12 14.83 -5.18
C THR A 38 -3.10 13.84 -5.82
N GLY A 39 -4.37 14.21 -6.03
CA GLY A 39 -5.38 13.28 -6.57
C GLY A 39 -5.73 12.12 -5.62
N LYS A 40 -5.27 12.19 -4.36
CA LYS A 40 -5.55 11.20 -3.32
C LYS A 40 -6.83 11.56 -2.59
N SER A 41 -7.75 10.61 -2.51
CA SER A 41 -8.93 10.69 -1.65
C SER A 41 -8.80 9.65 -0.55
N ILE A 42 -8.88 10.10 0.70
CA ILE A 42 -8.85 9.25 1.88
C ILE A 42 -10.14 9.51 2.64
N SER A 43 -10.86 8.45 2.96
CA SER A 43 -12.15 8.54 3.67
C SER A 43 -12.23 7.51 4.78
N LEU A 44 -12.80 7.93 5.90
CA LEU A 44 -13.28 7.03 6.95
C LEU A 44 -14.63 6.47 6.51
N ALA A 45 -14.76 5.15 6.57
CA ALA A 45 -16.00 4.44 6.31
C ALA A 45 -16.27 3.40 7.40
N GLU A 46 -17.49 2.89 7.43
CA GLU A 46 -17.91 1.82 8.33
C GLU A 46 -18.59 0.73 7.53
N THR A 47 -18.17 -0.50 7.78
CA THR A 47 -18.67 -1.71 7.11
C THR A 47 -20.13 -2.01 7.47
N ARG A 48 -20.82 -2.65 6.54
CA ARG A 48 -22.21 -3.10 6.60
C ARG A 48 -22.30 -4.56 6.16
N ASN A 49 -23.41 -5.19 6.50
CA ASN A 49 -23.73 -6.58 6.16
C ASN A 49 -22.69 -7.58 6.68
N VAL A 50 -22.09 -7.26 7.83
CA VAL A 50 -21.18 -8.12 8.61
C VAL A 50 -21.67 -8.15 10.05
N ASP A 51 -21.43 -9.26 10.76
CA ASP A 51 -21.91 -9.45 12.13
C ASP A 51 -21.38 -8.40 13.11
N ALA A 52 -20.16 -7.93 12.88
CA ALA A 52 -19.50 -6.90 13.67
C ALA A 52 -19.03 -5.75 12.76
N PRO A 53 -19.81 -4.65 12.66
CA PRO A 53 -19.40 -3.47 11.93
C PRO A 53 -18.08 -2.92 12.46
N MET A 54 -17.16 -2.67 11.54
CA MET A 54 -15.85 -2.09 11.83
C MET A 54 -15.60 -0.82 11.01
N ARG A 55 -14.82 0.09 11.58
CA ARG A 55 -14.34 1.29 10.89
C ARG A 55 -13.11 0.97 10.05
N ILE A 56 -13.14 1.46 8.82
CA ILE A 56 -12.13 1.22 7.80
C ILE A 56 -11.70 2.54 7.16
N ILE A 57 -10.50 2.55 6.61
CA ILE A 57 -10.01 3.63 5.75
C ILE A 57 -10.11 3.16 4.31
N VAL A 58 -10.79 3.96 3.49
CA VAL A 58 -10.90 3.76 2.05
C VAL A 58 -10.08 4.83 1.36
N LYS A 59 -9.11 4.38 0.57
CA LYS A 59 -8.17 5.24 -0.14
C LYS A 59 -8.22 4.96 -1.63
N PHE A 60 -8.28 6.02 -2.42
CA PHE A 60 -8.14 5.93 -3.87
C PHE A 60 -6.79 6.50 -4.29
N VAL A 61 -6.01 5.69 -4.99
CA VAL A 61 -4.66 6.05 -5.44
C VAL A 61 -4.45 5.65 -6.90
N GLN A 62 -3.64 6.42 -7.62
CA GLN A 62 -3.26 6.08 -8.99
C GLN A 62 -2.22 4.95 -9.05
N THR A 63 -1.42 4.80 -7.99
CA THR A 63 -0.41 3.75 -7.87
C THR A 63 -0.40 3.21 -6.45
N HIS A 64 -0.47 1.90 -6.31
CA HIS A 64 -0.25 1.21 -5.04
C HIS A 64 0.78 0.09 -5.25
N CYS A 65 1.72 -0.04 -4.32
CA CYS A 65 2.66 -1.16 -4.31
C CYS A 65 2.30 -2.03 -3.11
N GLY A 66 1.57 -3.12 -3.36
CA GLY A 66 1.04 -3.96 -2.28
C GLY A 66 2.09 -4.85 -1.59
N GLN A 67 3.25 -5.09 -2.22
CA GLN A 67 4.29 -5.97 -1.63
C GLN A 67 4.88 -5.39 -0.33
N PRO A 68 5.37 -4.14 -0.29
CA PRO A 68 5.85 -3.52 0.95
C PRO A 68 4.77 -3.44 2.04
N HIS A 69 3.53 -3.09 1.66
CA HIS A 69 2.42 -3.02 2.61
C HIS A 69 2.14 -4.39 3.23
N ASN A 70 2.10 -5.46 2.43
CA ASN A 70 1.91 -6.82 2.94
C ASN A 70 3.03 -7.26 3.87
N LEU A 71 4.28 -6.95 3.53
CA LEU A 71 5.43 -7.30 4.34
C LEU A 71 5.35 -6.65 5.72
N LEU A 72 5.09 -5.35 5.77
CA LEU A 72 4.96 -4.61 7.03
C LEU A 72 3.68 -4.98 7.78
N SER A 73 2.60 -5.32 7.08
CA SER A 73 1.31 -5.67 7.71
C SER A 73 1.43 -6.97 8.49
N LYS A 74 2.16 -7.96 7.94
CA LYS A 74 2.48 -9.22 8.66
C LYS A 74 3.30 -8.97 9.93
N ALA A 75 4.16 -7.95 9.93
CA ALA A 75 4.92 -7.52 11.09
C ALA A 75 4.14 -6.58 12.03
N GLN A 76 2.88 -6.26 11.71
CA GLN A 76 2.05 -5.31 12.44
C GLN A 76 2.66 -3.90 12.52
N LEU A 77 3.35 -3.45 11.47
CA LEU A 77 4.00 -2.12 11.42
C LEU A 77 3.26 -1.11 10.53
N VAL A 78 2.16 -1.53 9.90
CA VAL A 78 1.22 -0.73 9.09
C VAL A 78 -0.20 -1.21 9.40
N PRO A 79 -1.25 -0.42 9.09
CA PRO A 79 -2.60 -0.91 9.25
C PRO A 79 -2.86 -2.16 8.41
N PRO A 80 -3.69 -3.10 8.90
CA PRO A 80 -4.01 -4.31 8.16
C PRO A 80 -4.65 -3.95 6.82
N LEU A 81 -4.14 -4.56 5.75
CA LEU A 81 -4.70 -4.41 4.41
C LEU A 81 -5.91 -5.34 4.28
N LEU A 82 -7.10 -4.75 4.09
CA LEU A 82 -8.35 -5.49 3.98
C LEU A 82 -8.71 -5.78 2.53
N TYR A 83 -8.37 -4.87 1.61
CA TYR A 83 -8.62 -5.04 0.19
C TYR A 83 -7.66 -4.21 -0.67
N ASP A 84 -7.22 -4.77 -1.80
CA ASP A 84 -6.31 -4.17 -2.77
C ASP A 84 -6.79 -4.43 -4.21
N SER A 85 -7.51 -3.47 -4.79
CA SER A 85 -8.03 -3.59 -6.17
C SER A 85 -6.95 -3.75 -7.24
N THR A 86 -5.67 -3.49 -6.97
CA THR A 86 -4.61 -3.77 -7.96
C THR A 86 -4.47 -5.26 -8.26
N ARG A 87 -4.90 -6.12 -7.32
CA ARG A 87 -4.86 -7.58 -7.43
C ARG A 87 -6.14 -8.18 -7.96
N HIS A 88 -7.21 -7.38 -8.01
CA HIS A 88 -8.55 -7.80 -8.44
C HIS A 88 -8.98 -6.98 -9.66
N PRO A 89 -8.42 -7.26 -10.85
CA PRO A 89 -8.71 -6.50 -12.07
C PRO A 89 -10.19 -6.58 -12.50
N LYS A 90 -10.97 -7.53 -11.96
CA LYS A 90 -12.41 -7.66 -12.19
C LYS A 90 -13.25 -6.64 -11.40
N ASP A 91 -12.74 -6.11 -10.29
CA ASP A 91 -13.42 -5.16 -9.39
C ASP A 91 -13.00 -3.71 -9.66
N TRP A 92 -12.82 -3.41 -10.96
CA TRP A 92 -12.24 -2.17 -11.49
C TRP A 92 -13.02 -0.94 -11.02
N SER A 93 -12.36 -0.11 -10.21
CA SER A 93 -12.94 1.04 -9.51
C SER A 93 -13.10 2.31 -10.36
N GLY A 94 -12.71 2.24 -11.63
CA GLY A 94 -12.68 3.38 -12.56
C GLY A 94 -11.31 3.50 -13.25
N PRO A 95 -11.20 4.26 -14.35
CA PRO A 95 -10.10 4.15 -15.31
C PRO A 95 -8.71 4.57 -14.79
N GLU A 96 -8.62 5.29 -13.68
CA GLU A 96 -7.36 5.94 -13.24
C GLU A 96 -7.01 5.75 -11.75
N HIS A 97 -7.84 5.06 -10.96
CA HIS A 97 -7.61 4.92 -9.51
C HIS A 97 -7.92 3.52 -9.01
N TYR A 98 -7.03 3.01 -8.17
CA TYR A 98 -7.20 1.80 -7.36
C TYR A 98 -7.80 2.15 -6.01
N MET A 99 -8.82 1.40 -5.61
CA MET A 99 -9.35 1.39 -4.25
C MET A 99 -8.51 0.47 -3.36
N ILE A 100 -8.04 1.01 -2.25
CA ILE A 100 -7.33 0.32 -1.19
C ILE A 100 -8.16 0.49 0.09
N VAL A 101 -8.46 -0.62 0.75
CA VAL A 101 -9.19 -0.62 2.02
C VAL A 101 -8.27 -1.18 3.11
N MET A 102 -8.18 -0.47 4.22
CA MET A 102 -7.33 -0.84 5.35
C MET A 102 -8.05 -0.62 6.68
N GLY A 103 -7.58 -1.28 7.74
CA GLY A 103 -8.08 -1.06 9.09
C GLY A 103 -7.81 0.37 9.58
N LEU A 104 -8.71 0.88 10.42
CA LEU A 104 -8.49 2.14 11.13
C LEU A 104 -7.44 1.95 12.24
N ILE A 105 -6.47 2.86 12.33
CA ILE A 105 -5.57 2.94 13.49
C ILE A 105 -6.17 3.92 14.49
N HIS A 106 -6.31 3.46 15.74
CA HIS A 106 -6.68 4.31 16.86
C HIS A 106 -5.43 5.02 17.37
N GLY A 107 -5.33 6.32 17.09
CA GLY A 107 -4.10 7.05 17.37
C GLY A 107 -4.08 8.45 16.79
N VAL A 108 -2.91 9.08 16.89
CA VAL A 108 -2.64 10.41 16.33
C VAL A 108 -1.36 10.38 15.49
N ASN A 109 -1.28 11.26 14.50
CA ASN A 109 -0.03 11.47 13.78
C ASN A 109 1.06 11.91 14.74
N LEU A 110 2.30 11.44 14.52
CA LEU A 110 3.47 11.82 15.30
C LEU A 110 3.72 13.33 15.25
N SER A 111 3.31 14.02 14.17
CA SER A 111 3.37 15.49 14.09
C SER A 111 2.51 16.20 15.14
N ASN A 112 1.45 15.55 15.61
CA ASN A 112 0.51 16.08 16.58
C ASN A 112 0.71 15.43 17.96
N PHE A 113 1.71 14.56 18.09
CA PHE A 113 2.02 13.90 19.35
C PHE A 113 2.94 14.79 20.17
N GLU A 114 2.49 15.18 21.36
CA GLU A 114 3.14 16.25 22.14
C GLU A 114 4.43 15.80 22.83
N ALA A 115 4.66 14.49 23.00
CA ALA A 115 5.86 14.02 23.69
C ALA A 115 7.09 14.12 22.79
N CYS A 116 8.06 14.93 23.23
CA CYS A 116 9.37 15.06 22.61
C CYS A 116 10.46 14.76 23.66
N PRO A 117 11.29 13.73 23.45
CA PRO A 117 11.31 12.82 22.30
C PRO A 117 10.09 11.88 22.27
N PRO A 118 9.76 11.29 21.10
CA PRO A 118 8.77 10.23 21.02
C PRO A 118 9.13 9.05 21.95
N PRO A 119 8.13 8.31 22.46
CA PRO A 119 8.36 7.13 23.28
C PRO A 119 9.27 6.15 22.57
N ALA A 120 10.16 5.49 23.31
CA ALA A 120 11.12 4.54 22.76
C ALA A 120 10.44 3.49 21.87
N ARG A 121 9.25 3.03 22.26
CA ARG A 121 8.46 2.08 21.49
C ARG A 121 8.10 2.55 20.07
N VAL A 122 7.80 3.84 19.90
CA VAL A 122 7.52 4.43 18.58
C VAL A 122 8.77 4.36 17.71
N LEU A 123 9.93 4.71 18.26
CA LEU A 123 11.20 4.65 17.54
C LEU A 123 11.57 3.22 17.17
N GLU A 124 11.43 2.27 18.11
CA GLU A 124 11.68 0.85 17.86
C GLU A 124 10.80 0.29 16.73
N ASP A 125 9.54 0.67 16.65
CA ASP A 125 8.64 0.20 15.59
C ASP A 125 8.99 0.83 14.24
N VAL A 126 9.43 2.10 14.21
CA VAL A 126 9.95 2.76 13.01
C VAL A 126 11.25 2.09 12.52
N ASP A 127 12.17 1.80 13.43
CA ASP A 127 13.44 1.14 13.10
C ASP A 127 13.19 -0.28 12.57
N LYS A 128 12.32 -1.06 13.20
CA LYS A 128 11.91 -2.39 12.70
C LYS A 128 11.32 -2.31 11.29
N ALA A 129 10.52 -1.28 11.00
CA ALA A 129 9.93 -1.11 9.67
C ALA A 129 11.01 -0.81 8.62
N LEU A 130 11.97 0.05 8.95
CA LEU A 130 13.10 0.36 8.09
C LEU A 130 13.99 -0.86 7.85
N GLU A 131 14.36 -1.60 8.89
CA GLU A 131 15.15 -2.83 8.78
C GLU A 131 14.45 -3.87 7.90
N LEU A 132 13.14 -4.05 8.09
CA LEU A 132 12.36 -5.01 7.32
C LEU A 132 12.27 -4.62 5.85
N LEU A 133 12.06 -3.34 5.53
CA LEU A 133 12.07 -2.88 4.14
C LEU A 133 13.46 -3.01 3.50
N HIS A 134 14.50 -2.56 4.19
CA HIS A 134 15.86 -2.57 3.66
C HIS A 134 16.38 -3.99 3.42
N SER A 135 16.07 -4.95 4.30
CA SER A 135 16.39 -6.37 4.09
C SER A 135 15.75 -6.97 2.84
N HIS A 136 14.67 -6.34 2.33
CA HIS A 136 13.96 -6.73 1.11
C HIS A 136 14.25 -5.80 -0.08
N ASN A 137 15.25 -4.92 0.01
CA ASN A 137 15.56 -3.89 -1.00
C ASN A 137 14.38 -2.95 -1.30
N LEU A 138 13.56 -2.68 -0.30
CA LEU A 138 12.46 -1.72 -0.36
C LEU A 138 12.85 -0.46 0.43
N VAL A 139 12.31 0.68 0.03
CA VAL A 139 12.53 1.96 0.72
C VAL A 139 11.21 2.68 0.96
N PHE A 140 11.13 3.40 2.07
CA PHE A 140 10.09 4.40 2.27
C PHE A 140 10.32 5.56 1.30
N ARG A 141 9.25 5.97 0.60
CA ARG A 141 9.31 7.14 -0.28
C ARG A 141 9.11 8.45 0.48
N ASP A 142 8.36 8.39 1.58
CA ASP A 142 7.94 9.58 2.32
C ASP A 142 7.86 9.26 3.82
N LEU A 143 9.02 9.02 4.44
CA LEU A 143 9.10 8.84 5.89
C LEU A 143 9.19 10.21 6.56
N ARG A 144 8.10 10.65 7.19
CA ARG A 144 8.00 11.93 7.90
C ARG A 144 7.02 11.79 9.05
N ASN A 145 7.12 12.65 10.07
CA ASN A 145 6.24 12.63 11.25
C ASN A 145 4.73 12.58 10.90
N PRO A 146 4.22 13.26 9.86
CA PRO A 146 2.81 13.17 9.49
C PRO A 146 2.37 11.78 8.97
N ASN A 147 3.31 10.93 8.56
CA ASN A 147 3.05 9.59 8.00
C ASN A 147 3.33 8.47 9.02
N VAL A 148 3.56 8.82 10.28
CA VAL A 148 3.70 7.88 11.39
C VAL A 148 2.52 8.09 12.32
N MET A 149 1.69 7.06 12.48
CA MET A 149 0.56 7.03 13.41
C MET A 149 1.03 6.40 14.73
N VAL A 150 0.93 7.16 15.83
CA VAL A 150 1.16 6.65 17.18
C VAL A 150 -0.10 5.93 17.63
N GLU A 151 -0.03 4.62 17.79
CA GLU A 151 -1.13 3.77 18.21
C GLU A 151 -1.32 3.87 19.72
N MET A 152 -2.58 3.98 20.15
CA MET A 152 -2.95 4.13 21.56
C MET A 152 -4.03 3.15 21.95
N ASP A 153 -3.99 2.70 23.21
CA ASP A 153 -5.08 1.94 23.82
C ASP A 153 -6.27 2.87 24.20
N PRO A 154 -7.43 2.31 24.59
CA PRO A 154 -8.58 3.10 25.04
C PRO A 154 -8.30 4.01 26.24
N GLU A 155 -7.29 3.69 27.04
CA GLU A 155 -6.84 4.46 28.19
C GLU A 155 -5.89 5.62 27.80
N GLY A 156 -5.44 5.68 26.54
CA GLY A 156 -4.57 6.71 25.98
C GLY A 156 -3.07 6.43 26.12
N ASN A 157 -2.68 5.21 26.50
CA ASN A 157 -1.27 4.81 26.54
C ASN A 157 -0.77 4.44 25.15
N VAL A 158 0.48 4.80 24.85
CA VAL A 158 1.12 4.44 23.58
C VAL A 158 1.45 2.95 23.56
N THR A 159 0.88 2.24 22.59
CA THR A 159 1.08 0.80 22.40
C THR A 159 2.06 0.48 21.27
N GLY A 160 2.27 1.43 20.35
CA GLY A 160 3.19 1.27 19.23
C GLY A 160 3.10 2.39 18.22
N ALA A 161 3.70 2.15 17.05
CA ALA A 161 3.53 3.01 15.89
C ALA A 161 3.26 2.22 14.62
N LYS A 162 2.50 2.82 13.70
CA LYS A 162 2.21 2.27 12.37
C LYS A 162 2.54 3.31 11.31
N HIS A 163 3.01 2.85 10.16
CA HIS A 163 3.27 3.73 9.02
C HIS A 163 2.07 3.82 8.08
N GLU A 164 1.75 5.04 7.65
CA GLU A 164 0.89 5.28 6.50
C GLU A 164 1.72 5.98 5.40
N SER A 165 2.57 5.22 4.71
CA SER A 165 3.46 5.78 3.69
C SER A 165 3.38 5.05 2.35
N GLU A 166 4.00 5.66 1.35
CA GLU A 166 4.19 5.09 0.02
C GLU A 166 5.56 4.43 -0.06
N TYR A 167 5.61 3.31 -0.76
CA TYR A 167 6.79 2.48 -0.86
C TYR A 167 7.31 2.43 -2.29
N LYS A 168 8.60 2.19 -2.45
CA LYS A 168 9.23 1.91 -3.74
C LYS A 168 10.26 0.79 -3.58
N VAL A 169 10.51 0.07 -4.68
CA VAL A 169 11.67 -0.82 -4.79
C VAL A 169 12.92 0.06 -4.88
N GLY A 170 13.85 -0.11 -3.95
CA GLY A 170 15.17 0.52 -4.03
C GLY A 170 16.04 -0.26 -5.02
N ARG A 171 16.84 0.42 -5.84
CA ARG A 171 17.91 -0.29 -6.55
C ARG A 171 19.06 -0.53 -5.55
N ARG A 172 19.86 -1.59 -5.75
CA ARG A 172 21.04 -1.86 -4.90
C ARG A 172 21.91 -0.58 -4.80
N GLY A 173 22.14 -0.09 -3.57
CA GLY A 173 22.94 1.11 -3.29
C GLY A 173 22.18 2.36 -2.81
N TRP A 174 20.84 2.32 -2.68
CA TRP A 174 20.01 3.52 -2.43
C TRP A 174 19.84 3.91 -0.95
N ALA A 175 20.35 3.12 0.01
CA ALA A 175 20.25 3.42 1.44
C ALA A 175 21.00 4.73 1.85
N GLY A 176 21.82 5.30 0.97
CA GLY A 176 22.56 6.55 1.20
C GLY A 176 22.20 7.72 0.26
N ALA A 177 21.19 7.58 -0.60
CA ALA A 177 20.84 8.58 -1.61
C ALA A 177 19.33 8.90 -1.53
N ILE A 178 18.95 9.64 -0.50
CA ILE A 178 17.59 10.21 -0.36
C ILE A 178 17.71 11.73 -0.21
N ASP A 179 18.33 12.35 -1.21
CA ASP A 179 17.95 13.68 -1.67
C ASP A 179 17.89 13.58 -3.20
N ASP A 180 16.78 14.02 -3.76
CA ASP A 180 16.48 14.14 -5.19
C ASP A 180 16.16 12.87 -6.01
N GLU A 181 14.85 12.73 -6.20
CA GLU A 181 14.21 12.57 -7.51
C GLU A 181 13.71 11.19 -8.00
N VAL A 182 12.52 11.29 -8.61
CA VAL A 182 11.90 10.47 -9.65
C VAL A 182 11.04 9.26 -9.27
N SER A 183 9.78 9.42 -9.67
CA SER A 183 8.74 8.40 -9.81
C SER A 183 8.80 7.76 -11.19
N ARG A 184 8.89 6.42 -11.23
CA ARG A 184 8.27 5.47 -12.17
C ARG A 184 9.05 4.16 -12.13
N SER A 185 8.49 3.11 -11.50
CA SER A 185 8.77 1.70 -11.81
C SER A 185 8.03 0.82 -10.79
N CYS A 186 6.79 0.46 -11.08
CA CYS A 186 6.08 -0.69 -10.52
C CYS A 186 5.02 -1.05 -11.57
N ASN A 187 5.45 -1.69 -12.65
CA ASN A 187 4.63 -2.47 -13.59
C ASN A 187 5.61 -3.30 -14.42
N ALA A 188 6.18 -4.31 -13.78
CA ALA A 188 6.75 -5.45 -14.48
C ALA A 188 6.04 -6.65 -13.89
N GLY A 189 5.10 -7.19 -14.66
CA GLY A 189 4.43 -8.45 -14.33
C GLY A 189 5.47 -9.55 -14.18
N GLU A 190 5.21 -10.43 -13.22
CA GLU A 190 5.85 -11.73 -13.15
C GLU A 190 5.61 -12.42 -14.49
N ALA A 191 6.67 -12.55 -15.29
CA ALA A 191 6.69 -13.47 -16.41
C ALA A 191 6.93 -14.86 -15.84
N GLU A 192 5.94 -15.73 -16.02
CA GLU A 192 6.02 -17.18 -15.82
C GLU A 192 7.32 -17.75 -16.45
N PRO A 193 8.03 -18.66 -15.76
CA PRO A 193 9.18 -19.32 -16.36
C PRO A 193 8.71 -20.33 -17.43
N ASP A 194 9.15 -20.09 -18.67
CA ASP A 194 9.05 -21.01 -19.80
C ASP A 194 9.71 -22.34 -19.44
N ASN A 195 8.87 -23.37 -19.28
CA ASN A 195 9.29 -24.75 -19.08
C ASN A 195 9.24 -25.46 -20.43
N SER A 196 10.30 -25.29 -21.23
CA SER A 196 10.60 -26.16 -22.38
C SER A 196 12.03 -26.68 -22.24
N SER A 197 12.16 -27.68 -21.36
CA SER A 197 13.33 -28.53 -21.25
C SER A 197 13.46 -29.45 -22.47
N GLU A 198 14.70 -29.53 -22.96
CA GLU A 198 15.36 -30.76 -23.40
C GLU A 198 14.92 -31.39 -24.72
N ASP A 199 15.69 -31.10 -25.78
CA ASP A 199 16.19 -32.15 -26.67
C ASP A 199 17.57 -31.77 -27.23
N LYS A 200 18.60 -32.44 -26.72
CA LYS A 200 19.95 -32.50 -27.30
C LYS A 200 20.45 -33.93 -27.19
N VAL A 201 20.43 -34.71 -28.27
CA VAL A 201 21.43 -35.76 -28.51
C VAL A 201 21.70 -35.93 -30.01
N ALA A 202 22.96 -35.62 -30.36
CA ALA A 202 23.86 -36.20 -31.36
C ALA A 202 23.36 -36.63 -32.75
N LEU A 203 24.05 -36.11 -33.78
CA LEU A 203 24.85 -36.95 -34.68
C LEU A 203 25.98 -36.13 -35.30
N ASP A 204 27.19 -36.62 -35.06
CA ASP A 204 28.47 -36.17 -35.58
C ASP A 204 28.78 -36.87 -36.92
N LEU A 205 29.83 -36.40 -37.59
CA LEU A 205 30.58 -36.97 -38.72
C LEU A 205 30.14 -36.55 -40.13
N GLY A 206 30.85 -35.55 -40.66
CA GLY A 206 30.97 -35.31 -42.09
C GLY A 206 31.85 -36.34 -42.81
N LEU A 207 31.67 -36.45 -44.13
CA LEU A 207 32.71 -36.50 -45.16
C LEU A 207 32.07 -36.78 -46.54
N ASP A 208 32.74 -36.25 -47.56
CA ASP A 208 32.53 -36.34 -49.01
C ASP A 208 31.97 -37.65 -49.57
N SER A 209 31.16 -37.54 -50.64
CA SER A 209 31.55 -37.96 -52.01
C SER A 209 30.36 -38.07 -52.98
N ARG A 210 30.52 -37.37 -54.12
CA ARG A 210 29.99 -37.63 -55.48
C ARG A 210 28.51 -37.37 -55.78
#